data_AF-A0A0S4TWR0-F1
#
_entry.id   AF-A0A0S4TWR0-F1
#
_cell.length_a   1.000
_cell.length_b   1.000
_cell.length_c   1.000
_cell.angle_alpha   90.00
_cell.angle_beta   90.00
_cell.angle_gamma   90.00
#
_symmetry.space_group_name_H-M   'P 1'
#
loop_
_entity.id
_entity.type
_entity.pdbx_description
1 polymer ?
#
loop_
_entity_poly.entity_id
_entity_poly.type
_entity_poly.pdbx_seq_one_letter_code
_entity_poly.pdbx_strand_id
1 'polypeptide(L)' 'MNSNIVVLDPDIAFGKPVLADYGVRTDTVADAYRTEKSKKTVASLYDIPVSAVEAAIRYERLAA' A
#
# COMPACT_ATOMS: atom_id res chain seq x y z
N MET A 1 12.48 14.38 -7.23
CA MET A 1 11.15 13.80 -7.47
C MET A 1 10.66 13.25 -6.16
N ASN A 2 9.76 13.99 -5.55
CA ASN A 2 9.33 13.85 -4.16
C ASN A 2 8.02 13.08 -4.23
N SER A 3 8.14 11.76 -4.20
CA SER A 3 7.03 10.83 -4.38
C SER A 3 6.21 10.74 -3.09
N ASN A 4 5.15 11.53 -3.00
CA ASN A 4 4.04 11.31 -2.07
C ASN A 4 3.28 10.05 -2.51
N ILE A 5 3.81 8.87 -2.17
CA ILE A 5 3.27 7.56 -2.59
C ILE A 5 1.99 7.18 -1.82
N VAL A 6 1.72 7.87 -0.70
CA VAL A 6 0.56 7.61 0.14
C VAL A 6 -0.19 8.93 0.31
N VAL A 7 -1.43 8.97 -0.19
CA VAL A 7 -2.32 10.12 -0.07
C VAL A 7 -3.46 9.73 0.86
N LEU A 8 -3.73 10.57 1.84
CA LEU A 8 -4.89 10.46 2.73
C LEU A 8 -5.92 11.47 2.22
N ASP A 9 -6.94 11.01 1.49
CA ASP A 9 -8.02 11.86 1.00
C ASP A 9 -9.34 11.41 1.66
N PRO A 10 -10.02 12.27 2.44
CA PRO A 10 -11.26 11.90 3.14
C PRO A 10 -12.43 11.57 2.19
N ASP A 11 -12.43 12.08 0.96
CA ASP A 11 -13.47 11.79 -0.05
C ASP A 11 -13.17 10.51 -0.87
N ILE A 12 -11.96 9.97 -0.76
CA ILE A 12 -11.53 8.74 -1.44
C ILE A 12 -11.35 7.62 -0.41
N ALA A 13 -12.00 6.47 -0.64
CA ALA A 13 -11.91 5.27 0.22
C ALA A 13 -12.34 5.48 1.70
N PHE A 14 -13.20 6.46 2.01
CA PHE A 14 -13.70 6.75 3.36
C PHE A 14 -12.58 7.05 4.38
N GLY A 15 -11.59 7.88 4.00
CA GLY A 15 -10.50 8.30 4.89
C GLY A 15 -9.48 7.21 5.20
N LYS A 16 -9.48 6.11 4.43
CA LYS A 16 -8.48 5.05 4.55
C LYS A 16 -7.27 5.33 3.67
N PRO A 17 -6.05 4.97 4.11
CA PRO A 17 -4.85 5.20 3.33
C PRO A 17 -4.85 4.31 2.09
N VAL A 18 -4.65 4.94 0.95
CA VAL A 18 -4.58 4.28 -0.35
C VAL A 18 -3.26 4.61 -1.03
N LEU A 19 -2.72 3.63 -1.76
CA LEU A 19 -1.66 3.86 -2.73
C LEU A 19 -2.29 4.62 -3.90
N ALA A 20 -2.17 5.95 -3.87
CA ALA A 20 -2.93 6.88 -4.71
C ALA A 20 -2.82 6.59 -6.22
N ASP A 21 -1.62 6.21 -6.66
CA ASP A 21 -1.34 5.91 -8.07
C ASP A 21 -1.91 4.56 -8.54
N TYR A 22 -2.30 3.68 -7.60
CA TYR A 22 -2.70 2.30 -7.88
C TYR A 22 -4.12 1.97 -7.42
N GLY A 23 -4.75 2.82 -6.61
CA GLY A 23 -6.09 2.59 -6.07
C GLY A 23 -6.20 1.42 -5.09
N VAL A 24 -5.07 0.90 -4.59
CA VAL A 24 -5.03 -0.23 -3.65
C VAL A 24 -4.88 0.28 -2.23
N ARG A 25 -5.67 -0.25 -1.29
CA ARG A 25 -5.57 0.11 0.12
C ARG A 25 -4.29 -0.45 0.75
N THR A 26 -3.66 0.33 1.63
CA THR A 26 -2.41 -0.06 2.29
C THR A 26 -2.58 -1.29 3.19
N ASP A 27 -3.72 -1.40 3.87
CA ASP A 27 -4.06 -2.56 4.71
C ASP A 27 -4.15 -3.87 3.92
N THR A 28 -4.76 -3.81 2.73
CA THR A 28 -4.93 -4.96 1.84
C THR A 28 -3.58 -5.49 1.36
N VAL A 29 -2.66 -4.57 1.04
CA VAL A 29 -1.28 -4.91 0.67
C VAL A 29 -0.51 -5.49 1.86
N ALA A 30 -0.69 -4.93 3.06
CA ALA A 30 -0.04 -5.43 4.27
C ALA A 30 -0.53 -6.84 4.65
N ASP A 31 -1.83 -7.11 4.56
CA ASP A 31 -2.40 -8.43 4.81
C ASP A 31 -1.96 -9.46 3.77
N ALA A 32 -1.93 -9.09 2.48
CA ALA A 32 -1.37 -9.94 1.44
C ALA A 32 0.10 -10.28 1.71
N TYR A 33 0.89 -9.32 2.18
CA TYR A 33 2.28 -9.57 2.58
C TYR A 33 2.39 -10.52 3.78
N ARG A 34 1.47 -10.48 4.74
CA ARG A 34 1.45 -11.42 5.88
C ARG A 34 1.21 -12.86 5.42
N THR A 35 0.39 -13.05 4.40
CA THR A 35 0.09 -14.37 3.79
C THR A 35 1.22 -14.85 2.89
N GLU A 36 1.61 -14.05 1.90
CA GLU A 36 2.59 -14.43 0.88
C GLU A 36 4.03 -14.44 1.40
N LYS A 37 4.33 -13.64 2.43
CA LYS A 37 5.68 -13.41 3.00
C LYS A 37 6.73 -12.97 1.96
N SER A 38 6.29 -12.51 0.79
CA SER A 38 7.13 -12.10 -0.33
C SER A 38 6.61 -10.79 -0.93
N LYS A 39 7.39 -9.71 -0.79
CA LYS A 39 7.05 -8.40 -1.37
C LYS A 39 6.94 -8.44 -2.89
N LYS A 40 7.77 -9.26 -3.56
CA LYS A 40 7.75 -9.41 -5.02
C LYS A 40 6.48 -10.11 -5.50
N THR A 41 6.01 -11.12 -4.75
CA THR A 41 4.77 -11.82 -5.05
C THR A 41 3.57 -10.88 -4.90
N VAL A 42 3.52 -10.11 -3.81
CA VAL A 42 2.47 -9.11 -3.58
C VAL A 42 2.49 -8.02 -4.66
N ALA A 43 3.67 -7.52 -5.02
CA ALA A 43 3.84 -6.56 -6.11
C ALA A 43 3.23 -7.08 -7.42
N SER A 44 3.53 -8.34 -7.77
CA SER A 44 2.97 -8.98 -8.97
C SER A 44 1.46 -9.24 -8.88
N LEU A 45 0.93 -9.52 -7.68
CA LEU A 45 -0.49 -9.83 -7.47
C LEU A 45 -1.37 -8.59 -7.68
N TYR A 46 -0.88 -7.42 -7.27
CA TYR A 46 -1.59 -6.15 -7.36
C TYR A 46 -1.14 -5.27 -8.54
N ASP A 47 -0.22 -5.77 -9.37
CA ASP A 47 0.40 -5.01 -10.47
C ASP A 47 0.96 -3.65 -10.02
N ILE A 48 1.67 -3.66 -8.89
CA ILE A 48 2.29 -2.47 -8.28
C ILE A 48 3.79 -2.68 -8.11
N PRO A 49 4.62 -1.64 -8.10
CA PRO A 49 6.04 -1.79 -7.83
C PRO A 49 6.29 -2.20 -6.37
N VAL A 50 7.41 -2.90 -6.15
CA VAL A 50 7.83 -3.34 -4.81
C VAL A 50 7.97 -2.15 -3.84
N SER A 51 8.36 -0.97 -4.34
CA SER A 51 8.44 0.25 -3.52
C SER A 51 7.07 0.69 -2.98
N ALA A 52 5.99 0.50 -3.74
CA ALA A 52 4.63 0.79 -3.27
C ALA A 52 4.20 -0.22 -2.20
N VAL A 53 4.56 -1.50 -2.36
CA VAL A 53 4.36 -2.53 -1.33
C VAL A 53 5.08 -2.16 -0.03
N GLU A 54 6.32 -1.68 -0.12
CA GLU A 54 7.09 -1.24 1.04
C GLU A 54 6.48 0.00 1.72
N ALA A 55 6.01 0.96 0.94
CA ALA A 55 5.34 2.15 1.45
C ALA A 55 4.07 1.77 2.23
N ALA A 56 3.25 0.86 1.69
CA ALA A 56 2.05 0.35 2.34
C ALA A 56 2.38 -0.37 3.67
N ILE A 57 3.33 -1.31 3.66
CA ILE A 57 3.73 -2.03 4.88
C ILE A 57 4.29 -1.07 5.93
N ARG A 58 5.10 -0.07 5.52
CA ARG A 58 5.66 0.92 6.44
C ARG A 58 4.58 1.79 7.06
N TYR A 59 3.60 2.22 6.27
CA TYR A 59 2.46 2.99 6.76
C TYR A 59 1.68 2.20 7.82
N GLU A 60 1.27 0.97 7.51
CA GLU A 60 0.47 0.13 8.42
C GLU A 60 1.20 -0.20 9.73
N ARG A 61 2.54 -0.32 9.71
CA ARG A 61 3.33 -0.49 10.93
C ARG A 61 3.38 0.75 11.84
N LEU A 62 3.24 1.94 11.26
CA LEU A 62 3.26 3.20 12.02
C LEU A 62 1.86 3.63 12.46
N ALA A 63 0.83 3.17 11.76
CA ALA A 63 -0.57 3.45 12.08
C ALA A 63 -1.16 2.50 13.14
N ALA A 64 -0.51 1.37 13.41
CA ALA A 64 -0.84 0.42 14.48
C ALA A 64 -0.18 0.79 15.81
#